data_AF-A0A968PC80-F1
#
_entry.id   AF-A0A968PC80-F1
#
_cell.length_a   1.000
_cell.length_b   1.000
_cell.length_c   1.000
_cell.angle_alpha   90.00
_cell.angle_beta   90.00
_cell.angle_gamma   90.00
#
_symmetry.space_group_name_H-M   'P 1'
#
loop_
_entity.id
_entity.type
_entity.pdbx_description
1 polymer ?
#
loop_
_entity_poly.entity_id
_entity_poly.type
_entity_poly.pdbx_seq_one_letter_code
_entity_poly.pdbx_strand_id
1 'polypeptide(L)'
;MIYIDTNAIIGAWVQTDQLHSRAVTAFNQLLSDKSQKLYTSDVVLWEVANYFFYNAPAKKSGATIKYAADHIRQLRNWPLLIVIQPTEEDQLQALDEFRQFGDHPISFADCLSLS
;
A
#
# COMPACT_ATOMS: atom_id res chain seq x y z
N MET A 1 -8.06 -13.86 5.92
CA MET A 1 -7.01 -12.85 6.16
C MET A 1 -6.74 -12.18 4.84
N ILE A 2 -6.71 -10.84 4.78
CA ILE A 2 -6.55 -10.11 3.52
C ILE A 2 -5.39 -9.13 3.69
N TYR A 3 -4.38 -9.25 2.84
CA TYR A 3 -3.30 -8.29 2.71
C TYR A 3 -3.68 -7.24 1.66
N ILE A 4 -3.45 -5.98 1.99
CA ILE A 4 -3.78 -4.82 1.18
C ILE A 4 -2.47 -4.24 0.64
N ASP A 5 -2.32 -4.36 -0.67
CA ASP A 5 -1.19 -3.86 -1.44
C ASP A 5 -1.36 -2.38 -1.86
N THR A 6 -0.25 -1.75 -2.26
CA THR A 6 -0.13 -0.38 -2.74
C THR A 6 -1.18 -0.03 -3.80
N ASN A 7 -1.32 -0.86 -4.84
CA ASN A 7 -2.22 -0.54 -5.95
C ASN A 7 -3.70 -0.61 -5.56
N ALA A 8 -4.07 -1.47 -4.60
CA ALA A 8 -5.44 -1.52 -4.09
C ALA A 8 -5.80 -0.20 -3.38
N ILE A 9 -4.88 0.32 -2.57
CA ILE A 9 -5.04 1.60 -1.86
C ILE A 9 -5.12 2.76 -2.85
N ILE A 10 -4.19 2.82 -3.82
CA ILE A 10 -4.17 3.86 -4.85
C ILE A 10 -5.47 3.87 -5.63
N GLY A 11 -5.94 2.71 -6.10
CA GLY A 11 -7.20 2.58 -6.80
C GLY A 11 -8.36 3.15 -5.99
N ALA A 12 -8.42 2.87 -4.69
CA ALA A 12 -9.49 3.37 -3.82
C ALA A 12 -9.47 4.90 -3.62
N TRP A 13 -8.32 5.56 -3.78
CA TRP A 13 -8.15 6.99 -3.45
C TRP A 13 -8.00 7.90 -4.67
N VAL A 14 -7.48 7.40 -5.78
CA VAL A 14 -7.28 8.18 -7.00
C VAL A 14 -8.53 8.08 -7.88
N GLN A 15 -9.30 9.16 -7.95
CA GLN A 15 -10.57 9.19 -8.70
C GLN A 15 -10.42 8.91 -10.20
N THR A 16 -9.28 9.23 -10.78
CA THR A 16 -8.97 8.99 -12.19
C THR A 16 -8.41 7.60 -12.47
N ASP A 17 -8.21 6.78 -11.44
CA ASP A 17 -7.76 5.40 -11.61
C ASP A 17 -8.87 4.57 -12.28
N GLN A 18 -8.51 3.76 -13.27
CA GLN A 18 -9.46 2.96 -14.04
C GLN A 18 -10.21 1.92 -13.17
N LEU A 19 -9.64 1.52 -12.03
CA LEU A 19 -10.23 0.59 -11.08
C LEU A 19 -10.92 1.31 -9.90
N HIS A 20 -10.98 2.64 -9.89
CA HIS A 20 -11.43 3.40 -8.73
C HIS A 20 -12.78 2.95 -8.16
N SER A 21 -13.80 2.86 -9.02
CA SER A 21 -15.13 2.43 -8.60
C SER A 21 -15.12 1.02 -8.01
N ARG A 22 -14.36 0.09 -8.59
CA ARG A 22 -14.27 -1.30 -8.11
C ARG A 22 -13.53 -1.38 -6.77
N ALA A 23 -12.43 -0.63 -6.63
CA ALA A 23 -11.66 -0.57 -5.40
C ALA A 23 -12.50 0.00 -4.25
N VAL A 24 -13.19 1.13 -4.46
CA VAL A 24 -14.09 1.73 -3.45
C VAL A 24 -15.18 0.74 -3.01
N THR A 25 -15.82 0.03 -3.94
CA THR A 25 -16.81 -0.99 -3.59
C THR A 25 -16.21 -2.12 -2.75
N ALA A 26 -15.04 -2.63 -3.14
CA ALA A 26 -14.36 -3.69 -2.39
C ALA A 26 -13.98 -3.22 -0.98
N PHE A 27 -13.41 -2.02 -0.83
CA PHE A 27 -13.08 -1.47 0.49
C PHE A 27 -14.31 -1.25 1.37
N ASN A 28 -15.42 -0.77 0.82
CA ASN A 28 -16.67 -0.63 1.58
C ASN A 28 -17.17 -1.98 2.12
N GLN A 29 -17.07 -3.05 1.32
CA GLN A 29 -17.41 -4.40 1.78
C GLN A 29 -16.46 -4.88 2.88
N LEU A 30 -15.14 -4.75 2.65
CA LEU A 30 -14.12 -5.17 3.61
C LEU A 30 -14.22 -4.44 4.96
N LEU A 31 -14.42 -3.12 4.92
CA LEU A 31 -14.53 -2.29 6.12
C LEU A 31 -15.86 -2.47 6.87
N SER A 32 -16.89 -3.00 6.19
CA SER A 32 -18.17 -3.33 6.82
C SER A 32 -18.12 -4.63 7.62
N ASP A 33 -17.23 -5.57 7.26
CA ASP A 33 -17.03 -6.82 7.97
C ASP A 33 -16.03 -6.64 9.13
N LYS A 34 -16.57 -6.44 10.34
CA LYS A 34 -15.76 -6.27 11.56
C LYS A 34 -14.96 -7.50 11.98
N SER A 35 -15.27 -8.68 11.43
CA SER A 35 -14.55 -9.93 11.72
C SER A 35 -13.32 -10.09 10.83
N GLN A 36 -13.28 -9.42 9.68
CA GLN A 36 -12.18 -9.49 8.74
C GLN A 36 -11.02 -8.59 9.20
N LYS A 37 -9.91 -9.20 9.60
CA LYS A 37 -8.64 -8.48 9.80
C LYS A 37 -8.01 -8.14 8.45
N LEU A 38 -7.59 -6.90 8.29
CA LEU A 38 -6.87 -6.40 7.13
C LEU A 38 -5.41 -6.17 7.52
N TYR A 39 -4.50 -6.50 6.62
CA TYR A 39 -3.06 -6.40 6.85
C TYR A 39 -2.43 -5.57 5.74
N THR A 40 -1.36 -4.88 6.06
CA THR A 40 -0.45 -4.25 5.10
C THR A 40 0.93 -4.19 5.74
N SER A 41 1.93 -3.65 5.06
CA SER A 41 3.27 -3.47 5.64
C SER A 41 3.71 -2.01 5.65
N ASP A 42 4.71 -1.69 6.48
CA ASP A 42 5.36 -0.38 6.44
C ASP A 42 5.98 -0.07 5.07
N VAL A 43 6.31 -1.09 4.28
CA VAL A 43 6.85 -0.93 2.91
C VAL A 43 5.75 -0.51 1.94
N VAL A 44 4.55 -1.09 2.04
CA VAL A 44 3.37 -0.61 1.29
C VAL A 44 3.04 0.83 1.69
N LEU A 45 3.11 1.18 2.98
CA LEU A 45 2.93 2.58 3.40
C LEU A 45 3.97 3.51 2.75
N TRP A 46 5.22 3.08 2.63
CA TRP A 46 6.27 3.84 1.97
C TRP A 46 6.00 4.01 0.46
N GLU A 47 5.57 2.96 -0.24
CA GLU A 47 5.22 3.05 -1.66
C GLU A 47 4.02 3.96 -1.91
N VAL A 48 2.97 3.86 -1.09
CA VAL A 48 1.81 4.77 -1.14
C VAL A 48 2.23 6.22 -0.92
N ALA A 49 3.13 6.47 0.05
CA ALA A 49 3.64 7.81 0.32
C ALA A 49 4.39 8.38 -0.89
N ASN A 50 5.27 7.57 -1.48
CA ASN A 50 6.02 7.94 -2.68
C ASN A 50 5.09 8.18 -3.87
N TYR A 51 4.08 7.32 -4.08
CA TYR A 51 3.11 7.51 -5.15
C TYR A 51 2.45 8.89 -5.04
N PHE A 52 1.93 9.26 -3.86
CA PHE A 52 1.32 10.57 -3.68
C PHE A 52 2.32 11.70 -3.73
N PHE A 53 3.56 11.51 -3.28
CA PHE A 53 4.60 12.53 -3.41
C PHE A 53 4.91 12.84 -4.88
N TYR A 54 5.08 11.83 -5.73
CA TYR A 54 5.43 12.05 -7.14
C TYR A 54 4.22 12.41 -8.02
N ASN A 55 3.01 12.02 -7.64
CA ASN A 55 1.79 12.22 -8.43
C ASN A 55 0.84 13.28 -7.86
N ALA A 56 1.20 13.97 -6.77
CA ALA A 56 0.33 15.01 -6.21
C ALA A 56 0.04 16.11 -7.22
N PRO A 57 -1.21 16.59 -7.32
CA PRO A 57 -1.54 17.74 -8.14
C PRO A 57 -0.93 19.05 -7.61
N ALA A 58 -0.45 19.06 -6.35
CA ALA A 58 0.19 20.21 -5.73
C ALA A 58 1.60 20.44 -6.31
N LYS A 59 1.78 21.54 -7.06
CA LYS A 59 3.04 21.89 -7.75
C LYS A 59 4.14 22.49 -6.85
N LYS A 60 3.97 22.46 -5.52
CA LYS A 60 4.94 23.03 -4.56
C LYS A 60 5.34 21.97 -3.54
N SER A 61 6.64 21.73 -3.40
CA SER A 61 7.22 20.63 -2.60
C SER A 61 6.64 20.50 -1.18
N GLY A 62 6.44 21.60 -0.46
CA GLY A 62 5.86 21.56 0.89
C GLY A 62 4.38 21.11 0.93
N ALA A 63 3.58 21.48 -0.07
CA ALA A 63 2.20 21.05 -0.17
C ALA A 63 2.09 19.58 -0.59
N THR A 64 3.01 19.11 -1.42
CA THR A 64 3.13 17.71 -1.85
C THR A 64 3.46 16.78 -0.70
N ILE A 65 4.44 17.14 0.15
CA ILE A 65 4.80 16.35 1.34
C ILE A 65 3.62 16.24 2.29
N LYS A 66 2.94 17.37 2.55
CA LYS A 66 1.74 17.38 3.40
C LYS A 66 0.65 16.48 2.82
N TYR A 67 0.41 16.56 1.52
CA TYR A 67 -0.59 15.73 0.84
C TYR A 67 -0.30 14.24 1.00
N ALA A 68 0.94 13.80 0.77
CA ALA A 68 1.34 12.41 0.99
C ALA A 68 1.21 11.99 2.47
N ALA A 69 1.66 12.83 3.40
CA ALA A 69 1.58 12.55 4.83
C ALA A 69 0.14 12.41 5.34
N ASP A 70 -0.78 13.25 4.85
CA ASP A 70 -2.19 13.18 5.21
C ASP A 70 -2.84 11.85 4.76
N HIS A 71 -2.46 11.32 3.60
CA HIS A 71 -2.92 10.00 3.12
C HIS A 71 -2.36 8.86 3.98
N ILE A 72 -1.07 8.88 4.33
CA ILE A 72 -0.49 7.86 5.23
C ILE A 72 -1.14 7.91 6.61
N ARG A 73 -1.43 9.11 7.12
CA ARG A 73 -2.15 9.27 8.39
C ARG A 73 -3.56 8.68 8.29
N GLN A 74 -4.25 8.89 7.18
CA GLN A 74 -5.57 8.29 6.96
C GLN A 74 -5.50 6.77 6.92
N LEU A 75 -4.49 6.19 6.24
CA LEU A 75 -4.30 4.74 6.16
C LEU A 75 -4.07 4.13 7.54
N ARG A 76 -3.16 4.71 8.33
CA ARG A 76 -2.84 4.22 9.69
C ARG A 76 -4.04 4.32 10.65
N ASN A 77 -5.01 5.18 10.34
CA ASN A 77 -6.24 5.32 11.12
C ASN A 77 -7.37 4.41 10.62
N TRP A 78 -7.16 3.59 9.58
CA TRP A 78 -8.18 2.66 9.14
C TRP A 78 -8.48 1.63 10.24
N PRO A 79 -9.75 1.49 10.63
CA PRO A 79 -10.12 0.52 11.65
C PRO A 79 -9.80 -0.88 11.12
N LEU A 80 -9.21 -1.71 11.98
CA LEU A 80 -8.86 -3.12 11.70
C LEU A 80 -7.68 -3.34 10.74
N LEU A 81 -6.99 -2.28 10.31
CA LEU A 81 -5.74 -2.40 9.56
C LEU A 81 -4.57 -2.69 10.52
N ILE A 82 -3.91 -3.81 10.31
CA ILE A 82 -2.69 -4.20 11.02
C ILE A 82 -1.52 -3.93 10.09
N VAL A 83 -0.63 -3.05 10.51
CA VAL A 83 0.60 -2.73 9.77
C VAL A 83 1.72 -3.63 10.28
N ILE A 84 2.22 -4.49 9.41
CA ILE A 84 3.32 -5.42 9.66
C ILE A 84 4.64 -4.70 9.40
N GLN A 85 5.62 -4.94 10.26
CA GLN A 85 7.01 -4.52 10.04
C GLN A 85 7.81 -5.75 9.64
N PRO A 86 8.33 -5.82 8.40
CA PRO A 86 9.17 -6.94 7.98
C PRO A 86 10.40 -7.06 8.88
N THR A 87 10.65 -8.27 9.35
CA THR A 87 11.85 -8.62 10.13
C THR A 87 13.10 -8.65 9.24
N GLU A 88 14.27 -8.82 9.86
CA GLU A 88 15.51 -9.06 9.10
C GLU A 88 15.43 -10.39 8.32
N GLU A 89 14.78 -11.41 8.87
CA GLU A 89 14.58 -12.69 8.21
C GLU A 89 13.69 -12.54 6.98
N ASP A 90 12.57 -11.82 7.10
CA ASP A 90 11.66 -11.52 5.98
C ASP A 90 12.42 -10.77 4.86
N GLN A 91 13.30 -9.84 5.22
CA GLN A 91 14.11 -9.09 4.26
C GLN A 91 15.13 -9.97 3.52
N LEU A 92 15.77 -10.90 4.22
CA LEU A 92 16.71 -11.84 3.60
C LEU A 92 15.98 -12.82 2.68
N GLN A 93 14.82 -13.32 3.09
CA GLN A 93 13.99 -14.18 2.25
C GLN A 93 13.51 -13.44 1.00
N ALA A 94 12.97 -12.23 1.16
CA ALA A 94 12.53 -11.42 0.02
C ALA A 94 13.68 -11.11 -0.95
N LEU A 95 14.92 -11.01 -0.48
CA LEU A 95 16.09 -10.81 -1.34
C LEU A 95 16.37 -12.04 -2.21
N ASP A 96 16.22 -13.24 -1.66
CA ASP A 96 16.38 -14.48 -2.40
C ASP A 96 15.23 -14.68 -3.41
N GLU A 97 14.00 -14.38 -3.03
CA GLU A 97 12.84 -14.36 -3.93
C GLU A 97 13.01 -13.35 -5.06
N PHE A 98 13.43 -12.13 -4.75
CA PHE A 98 13.63 -11.08 -5.74
C PHE A 98 14.69 -11.45 -6.79
N ARG A 99 15.74 -12.18 -6.38
CA ARG A 99 16.72 -12.76 -7.33
C ARG A 99 16.10 -13.85 -8.18
N GLN A 100 15.28 -14.73 -7.58
CA GLN A 100 14.62 -15.82 -8.28
C GLN A 100 13.62 -15.30 -9.32
N PHE A 101 12.92 -14.21 -9.02
CA PHE A 101 11.96 -13.56 -9.93
C PHE A 101 12.61 -12.55 -10.88
N GLY A 102 13.92 -12.56 -11.08
CA GLY A 102 14.64 -11.53 -11.85
C GLY A 102 14.17 -11.31 -13.29
N ASP A 103 13.48 -12.28 -13.89
CA ASP A 103 12.88 -12.17 -15.24
C ASP A 103 11.44 -11.63 -15.23
N HIS A 104 10.85 -11.43 -14.05
CA HIS A 104 9.49 -10.92 -13.86
C HIS A 104 9.52 -9.46 -13.37
N PRO A 105 8.58 -8.61 -13.80
CA PRO A 105 8.46 -7.23 -13.34
C PRO A 105 7.82 -7.17 -11.95
N ILE A 106 8.47 -7.80 -10.96
CA ILE A 106 8.06 -7.83 -9.56
C ILE A 106 8.98 -6.86 -8.81
N SER A 107 8.42 -6.02 -7.93
CA SER A 107 9.20 -5.11 -7.10
C SER A 107 9.73 -5.82 -5.85
N PHE A 108 10.73 -5.23 -5.20
CA PHE A 108 11.19 -5.76 -3.92
C PHE A 108 10.11 -5.67 -2.82
N ALA A 109 9.21 -4.67 -2.91
CA ALA A 109 8.08 -4.53 -2.01
C ALA A 109 7.05 -5.67 -2.18
N ASP A 110 6.89 -6.16 -3.40
CA ASP A 110 6.05 -7.33 -3.68
C ASP A 110 6.64 -8.58 -3.01
N CYS A 111 7.95 -8.81 -3.11
CA CYS A 111 8.61 -9.93 -2.42
C CYS A 111 8.46 -9.84 -0.89
N LEU A 112 8.63 -8.65 -0.32
CA LEU A 112 8.40 -8.41 1.11
C LEU A 112 6.93 -8.58 1.53
N SER A 113 5.99 -8.50 0.60
CA SER A 113 4.57 -8.74 0.86
C SER A 113 4.19 -10.23 0.78
N LEU A 114 5.08 -11.07 0.25
CA LEU A 114 4.93 -12.53 0.14
C LEU A 114 5.63 -13.29 1.26
N SER A 115 6.65 -12.68 1.89
CA SER A 115 7.45 -13.25 2.97
C SER A 115 6.70 -13.36 4.30
#